data_AF-A0A699WPY9-F1
#
_entry.id   AF-A0A699WPY9-F1
#
_cell.length_a   1.000
_cell.length_b   1.000
_cell.length_c   1.000
_cell.angle_alpha   90.00
_cell.angle_beta   90.00
_cell.angle_gamma   90.00
#
_symmetry.space_group_name_H-M   'P 1'
#
loop_
_entity.id
_entity.type
_entity.pdbx_description
1 polymer ?
#
loop_
_entity_poly.entity_id
_entity_poly.type
_entity_poly.pdbx_seq_one_letter_code
_entity_poly.pdbx_strand_id
1 'polypeptide(L)' 'ILVYTDGDMDEVSAADSLQYSFGIIKQATNDFSENNKLGQGGFGLVYKGKLQNEQEIAVKRLSRDSGQGDLEFKNE' A
#
# COMPACT_ATOMS: atom_id res chain seq x y z
N ILE A 1 3.04 -3.04 -5.42
CA ILE A 1 2.75 -2.34 -4.14
C ILE A 1 1.50 -1.53 -4.40
N LEU A 2 0.55 -1.57 -3.49
CA LEU A 2 -0.65 -0.73 -3.56
C LEU A 2 -0.61 0.31 -2.46
N VAL A 3 -1.12 1.50 -2.74
CA VAL A 3 -1.17 2.63 -1.80
C VAL A 3 -2.63 3.07 -1.68
N TYR A 4 -3.12 3.20 -0.45
CA TYR A 4 -4.46 3.64 -0.11
C TYR A 4 -4.37 4.90 0.76
N THR A 5 -5.32 5.82 0.62
CA THR A 5 -5.36 7.11 1.32
C THR A 5 -6.68 7.22 2.09
N ASP A 6 -6.65 7.83 3.29
CA ASP A 6 -7.79 7.90 4.21
C ASP A 6 -8.97 8.79 3.74
N GLY A 7 -8.87 9.43 2.58
CA GLY A 7 -9.85 10.42 2.08
C GLY A 7 -10.72 9.97 0.89
N ASP A 8 -10.40 8.85 0.25
CA ASP A 8 -11.02 8.43 -1.02
C ASP A 8 -11.26 6.91 -0.98
N MET A 9 -12.29 6.51 -0.23
CA MET A 9 -12.78 5.12 -0.22
C MET A 9 -13.59 4.78 -1.49
N ASP A 10 -13.89 5.80 -2.30
CA ASP A 10 -14.44 5.67 -3.64
C ASP A 10 -13.34 6.04 -4.66
N GLU A 11 -12.81 5.02 -5.33
CA GLU A 11 -12.11 5.17 -6.62
C GLU A 11 -10.66 5.70 -6.64
N VAL A 12 -9.76 5.18 -5.79
CA VAL A 12 -8.34 5.09 -6.23
C VAL A 12 -8.19 3.94 -7.23
N SER A 13 -8.54 4.22 -8.48
CA SER A 13 -8.16 3.36 -9.61
C SER A 13 -6.66 3.04 -9.52
N ALA A 14 -6.22 1.84 -9.92
CA ALA A 14 -4.79 1.47 -9.92
C ALA A 14 -3.87 2.51 -10.60
N ALA A 15 -4.46 3.39 -11.42
CA ALA A 15 -3.88 4.61 -11.98
C ALA A 15 -3.28 5.59 -10.94
N ASP A 16 -3.86 5.75 -9.76
CA ASP A 16 -3.35 6.68 -8.72
C ASP A 16 -2.23 6.06 -7.87
N SER A 17 -2.21 4.74 -7.73
CA SER A 17 -1.06 4.03 -7.13
C SER A 17 0.24 4.25 -7.90
N LEU A 18 0.15 4.56 -9.20
CA LEU A 18 1.27 4.90 -10.07
C LEU A 18 1.84 6.31 -9.81
N GLN A 19 1.17 7.16 -9.01
CA GLN A 19 1.66 8.51 -8.73
C GLN A 19 2.82 8.55 -7.73
N TYR A 20 2.93 7.56 -6.83
CA TYR A 20 3.99 7.54 -5.82
C TYR A 20 5.17 6.67 -6.24
N SER A 21 6.34 7.29 -6.40
CA SER A 21 7.60 6.56 -6.60
C SER A 21 7.92 5.68 -5.39
N PHE A 22 8.53 4.51 -5.64
CA PHE A 22 8.95 3.59 -4.57
C PHE A 22 9.79 4.26 -3.48
N GLY A 23 10.65 5.23 -3.83
CA GLY A 23 11.43 6.00 -2.86
C GLY A 23 10.57 6.83 -1.90
N ILE A 24 9.47 7.42 -2.37
CA ILE A 24 8.52 8.18 -1.54
C ILE A 24 7.83 7.22 -0.57
N ILE A 25 7.36 6.08 -1.08
CA ILE A 25 6.70 5.04 -0.27
C ILE A 25 7.65 4.49 0.80
N LYS A 26 8.91 4.22 0.41
CA LYS A 26 9.96 3.77 1.33
C LYS A 26 10.20 4.78 2.44
N GLN A 27 10.32 6.06 2.10
CA GLN A 27 10.50 7.11 3.10
C GLN A 27 9.27 7.26 4.00
N ALA A 28 8.07 7.29 3.42
CA ALA A 28 6.82 7.44 4.16
C ALA A 28 6.57 6.30 5.16
N THR A 29 6.98 5.08 4.83
CA THR A 29 6.84 3.89 5.68
C THR A 29 8.05 3.62 6.58
N ASN A 30 9.04 4.52 6.60
CA ASN A 30 10.32 4.32 7.29
C ASN A 30 10.99 2.98 6.91
N ASP A 31 11.17 2.79 5.60
CA ASP A 31 11.67 1.58 4.97
C ASP A 31 10.89 0.31 5.33
N PHE A 32 9.55 0.40 5.28
CA PHE A 32 8.65 -0.69 5.66
C PHE A 32 8.94 -1.22 7.08
N SER A 33 9.17 -0.32 8.02
CA SER A 33 9.45 -0.67 9.42
C SER A 33 8.30 -1.48 10.02
N GLU A 34 8.61 -2.55 10.78
CA GLU A 34 7.60 -3.32 11.51
C GLU A 34 6.81 -2.47 12.51
N ASN A 35 7.38 -1.36 13.00
CA ASN A 35 6.65 -0.40 13.84
C ASN A 35 5.47 0.27 13.12
N ASN A 36 5.53 0.31 11.79
CA ASN A 36 4.48 0.85 10.94
C ASN A 36 3.58 -0.26 10.38
N LYS A 37 3.80 -1.53 10.72
CA LYS A 37 2.97 -2.62 10.22
C LYS A 37 1.56 -2.51 10.79
N LEU A 38 0.59 -2.40 9.89
CA LEU A 38 -0.84 -2.40 10.21
C LEU A 38 -1.42 -3.81 10.21
N GLY A 39 -0.88 -4.71 9.37
CA GLY A 39 -1.39 -6.07 9.28
C GLY A 39 -0.62 -6.97 8.32
N GLN A 40 -0.94 -8.25 8.36
CA GLN A 40 -0.40 -9.29 7.48
C GLN A 40 -1.50 -10.27 7.13
N GLY A 41 -1.60 -10.64 5.85
CA GLY A 41 -2.51 -11.69 5.38
C GLY A 41 -1.95 -12.42 4.16
N GLY A 42 -2.75 -13.31 3.56
CA GLY A 42 -2.36 -14.09 2.36
C GLY A 42 -1.96 -13.24 1.14
N PHE A 43 -2.35 -11.97 1.17
CA PHE A 43 -2.06 -10.97 0.13
C PHE A 43 -0.78 -10.17 0.36
N GLY A 44 -0.09 -10.42 1.48
CA GLY A 44 1.13 -9.70 1.87
C GLY A 44 0.96 -8.82 3.11
N LEU A 45 1.85 -7.83 3.22
CA LEU A 45 2.03 -7.00 4.40
C LEU A 45 1.45 -5.60 4.16
N VAL A 46 0.78 -5.03 5.16
CA VAL A 46 0.24 -3.67 5.10
C VAL A 46 1.00 -2.79 6.09
N TYR A 47 1.50 -1.65 5.63
CA TYR A 47 2.25 -0.69 6.41
C TYR A 47 1.57 0.68 6.40
N LYS A 48 1.58 1.37 7.53
CA LYS A 48 1.25 2.78 7.64
C LYS A 48 2.41 3.61 7.09
N GLY A 49 2.08 4.64 6.34
CA GLY A 49 3.03 5.67 5.95
C GLY A 49 2.46 7.05 6.19
N LYS A 50 3.34 8.04 6.30
CA LYS A 50 2.98 9.46 6.30
C LYS A 50 3.77 10.17 5.20
N LEU A 51 3.05 10.77 4.26
CA LEU A 51 3.64 11.54 3.17
C LEU A 51 4.13 12.91 3.68
N GLN A 52 4.91 13.62 2.86
CA GLN A 52 5.46 14.94 3.21
C GLN A 52 4.37 16.01 3.42
N ASN A 53 3.22 15.85 2.77
CA ASN A 53 2.02 16.69 2.95
C ASN A 53 1.21 16.29 4.19
N GLU A 54 1.78 15.51 5.10
CA GLU A 54 1.15 14.96 6.30
C GLU A 54 0.01 13.97 6.08
N GLN A 55 -0.31 13.65 4.83
CA GLN A 55 -1.34 12.69 4.48
C GLN A 55 -0.93 11.28 4.90
N GLU A 56 -1.82 10.61 5.63
CA GLU A 56 -1.64 9.23 6.04
C GLU A 56 -2.00 8.29 4.88
N ILE A 57 -1.17 7.27 4.69
CA ILE A 57 -1.32 6.26 3.65
C ILE A 57 -1.21 4.86 4.25
N ALA A 58 -1.88 3.91 3.63
CA ALA A 58 -1.66 2.49 3.85
C ALA A 58 -1.00 1.87 2.61
N VAL A 59 0.08 1.14 2.82
CA VAL A 59 0.91 0.58 1.76
C VAL A 59 0.87 -0.93 1.86
N LYS A 60 0.22 -1.58 0.89
CA LYS A 60 0.14 -3.04 0.78
C LYS A 60 1.26 -3.56 -0.12
N ARG A 61 2.23 -4.24 0.50
CA ARG A 61 3.32 -4.93 -0.17
C ARG A 61 2.90 -6.36 -0.48
N LEU A 62 2.63 -6.61 -1.75
CA LEU A 62 2.24 -7.92 -2.26
C LEU A 62 3.39 -8.92 -2.11
N SER A 63 3.08 -10.10 -1.58
CA SER A 63 4.04 -11.21 -1.54
C SER A 63 4.13 -11.85 -2.93
N ARG A 64 5.35 -12.19 -3.38
CA ARG A 64 5.55 -12.86 -4.68
C ARG A 64 5.08 -14.31 -4.69
N ASP A 65 4.94 -14.92 -3.52
CA ASP A 65 4.64 -16.35 -3.37
C ASP A 65 3.15 -16.71 -3.47
N SER A 66 2.25 -15.72 -3.57
CA SER A 66 0.83 -15.99 -3.70
C SER A 66 0.43 -15.96 -5.18
N GLY A 67 0.49 -17.12 -5.85
CA GLY A 67 -0.07 -17.34 -7.19
C GLY A 67 -1.58 -17.08 -7.32
N GLN A 68 -2.22 -16.56 -6.27
CA GLN A 68 -3.59 -16.04 -6.23
C GLN A 68 -3.69 -14.53 -6.53
N GLY A 69 -2.57 -13.80 -6.51
CA GLY A 69 -2.57 -12.34 -6.53
C GLY A 69 -3.19 -11.71 -7.78
N ASP A 70 -3.00 -12.26 -8.99
CA ASP A 70 -3.42 -11.59 -10.23
C ASP A 70 -4.95 -11.44 -10.37
N LEU A 71 -5.74 -12.30 -9.71
CA LEU A 71 -7.21 -12.29 -9.81
C LEU A 71 -7.93 -11.56 -8.68
N GLU A 72 -7.32 -11.48 -7.49
CA GLU A 72 -7.97 -10.87 -6.32
C GLU A 72 -7.77 -9.34 -6.23
N PHE A 73 -7.20 -8.71 -7.27
CA PHE A 73 -7.17 -7.24 -7.43
C PHE A 73 -8.41 -6.66 -8.12
N LYS A 74 -9.41 -7.47 -8.45
CA LYS A 74 -10.56 -7.02 -9.25
C LYS A 74 -11.94 -7.09 -8.60
N ASN A 75 -12.12 -7.67 -7.43
CA ASN A 75 -13.41 -7.67 -6.74
C ASN A 75 -13.20 -7.89 -5.25
N GLU A 76 -13.56 -6.90 -4.44
CA GLU A 76 -14.88 -6.84 -3.80
C GLU A 76 -15.19 -5.39 -3.40
#